data_AF-A0A923YDN5-F1
#
_entry.id   AF-A0A923YDN5-F1
#
_cell.length_a   1.000
_cell.length_b   1.000
_cell.length_c   1.000
_cell.angle_alpha   90.00
_cell.angle_beta   90.00
_cell.angle_gamma   90.00
#
_symmetry.space_group_name_H-M   'P 1'
#
loop_
_entity.id
_entity.type
_entity.pdbx_description
1 polymer ?
#
loop_
_entity_poly.entity_id
_entity_poly.type
_entity_poly.pdbx_seq_one_letter_code
_entity_poly.pdbx_strand_id
1 'polypeptide(L)'
;MDFNQPLLYPKPSSSKKTETKAAYYDMIVFSPVRWNFIYQRPQHIVSRMAKKRNILFVELPIDFDANEKGEVNLVMINDHITVLQPKVAHIDDLREILHDYVTNEIVSIGLFFSPMFSSFLEVFTFDKVVYDCVNESLKSANSSFEIQEREGYLIAEADLILTNETTIYDSKYQDHPNVHCLPNLNEQYNGKALPTAILDRTAERMEVLIRSCRNYGVLI
;
A
#
# COMPACT_ATOMS: atom_id res chain seq x y z
N MET A 1 10.53 13.11 28.17
CA MET A 1 9.92 12.32 27.08
C MET A 1 10.97 11.35 26.62
N ASP A 2 10.67 10.06 26.75
CA ASP A 2 11.63 8.99 26.50
C ASP A 2 11.71 8.72 24.99
N PHE A 3 12.82 9.09 24.35
CA PHE A 3 12.98 9.08 22.88
C PHE A 3 13.34 7.69 22.30
N ASN A 4 13.31 6.64 23.14
CA ASN A 4 13.73 5.28 22.78
C ASN A 4 12.58 4.28 22.62
N GLN A 5 11.33 4.72 22.63
CA GLN A 5 10.21 3.86 22.28
C GLN A 5 9.85 4.07 20.81
N PRO A 6 9.74 3.01 19.98
CA PRO A 6 9.17 3.15 18.65
C PRO A 6 7.79 3.79 18.80
N LEU A 7 7.48 4.77 17.97
CA LEU A 7 6.13 5.32 17.88
C LEU A 7 5.22 4.18 17.43
N LEU A 8 4.64 3.46 18.38
CA LEU A 8 3.57 2.51 18.13
C LEU A 8 2.33 3.35 17.81
N TYR A 9 1.71 3.09 16.66
CA TYR A 9 0.41 3.70 16.37
C TYR A 9 -0.60 3.29 17.45
N PRO A 10 -1.60 4.13 17.78
CA PRO A 10 -2.64 3.75 18.72
C PRO A 10 -3.19 2.38 18.30
N LYS A 11 -3.09 1.42 19.22
CA LYS A 11 -3.61 0.08 19.02
C LYS A 11 -5.09 0.20 18.63
N PRO A 12 -5.57 -0.60 17.66
CA PRO A 12 -6.95 -0.54 17.22
C PRO A 12 -7.90 -0.59 18.41
N SER A 13 -8.89 0.30 18.40
CA SER A 13 -9.95 0.33 19.38
C SER A 13 -10.87 -0.88 19.18
N SER A 14 -10.46 -2.04 19.70
CA SER A 14 -11.18 -3.32 19.65
C SER A 14 -11.19 -4.01 18.28
N SER A 15 -10.68 -5.24 18.24
CA SER A 15 -11.03 -6.24 17.22
C SER A 15 -12.47 -6.70 17.45
N LYS A 16 -13.45 -5.89 17.04
CA LYS A 16 -14.82 -6.40 16.96
C LYS A 16 -14.90 -7.28 15.72
N LYS A 17 -15.16 -8.59 15.91
CA LYS A 17 -15.75 -9.44 14.85
C LYS A 17 -17.05 -8.74 14.46
N THR A 18 -16.99 -7.94 13.42
CA THR A 18 -18.13 -7.22 12.89
C THR A 18 -18.44 -7.92 11.57
N GLU A 19 -19.62 -8.53 11.48
CA GLU A 19 -20.21 -8.91 10.19
C GLU A 19 -20.43 -7.62 9.41
N THR A 20 -19.38 -7.14 8.74
CA THR A 20 -19.44 -5.90 8.00
C THR A 20 -19.77 -6.24 6.55
N LYS A 21 -20.96 -5.80 6.14
CA LYS A 21 -21.40 -5.71 4.74
C LYS A 21 -20.34 -4.94 3.94
N ALA A 22 -20.10 -5.33 2.69
CA ALA A 22 -19.20 -4.66 1.75
C ALA A 22 -19.30 -3.11 1.86
N ALA A 23 -18.16 -2.42 1.75
CA ALA A 23 -18.09 -0.97 1.91
C ALA A 23 -17.46 -0.27 0.70
N TYR A 24 -17.70 1.03 0.58
CA TYR A 24 -17.11 1.88 -0.44
C TYR A 24 -15.77 2.47 0.05
N TYR A 25 -14.74 2.40 -0.80
CA TYR A 25 -13.41 2.95 -0.52
C TYR A 25 -12.93 3.85 -1.67
N ASP A 26 -12.41 5.03 -1.32
CA ASP A 26 -11.77 5.92 -2.30
C ASP A 26 -10.36 5.42 -2.69
N MET A 27 -9.75 4.62 -1.83
CA MET A 27 -8.39 4.15 -1.99
C MET A 27 -8.21 2.76 -1.38
N ILE A 28 -7.59 1.85 -2.13
CA ILE A 28 -7.14 0.56 -1.61
C ILE A 28 -5.61 0.58 -1.58
N VAL A 29 -5.05 0.18 -0.43
CA VAL A 29 -3.62 0.17 -0.19
C VAL A 29 -3.17 -1.25 0.07
N PHE A 30 -2.24 -1.73 -0.74
CA PHE A 30 -1.67 -3.06 -0.63
C PHE A 30 -0.28 -2.97 -0.01
N SER A 31 -0.16 -3.46 1.23
CA SER A 31 1.03 -3.25 2.04
C SER A 31 1.71 -4.54 2.49
N PRO A 32 3.03 -4.68 2.30
CA PRO A 32 3.79 -5.82 2.83
C PRO A 32 4.07 -5.66 4.34
N VAL A 33 3.77 -4.51 4.94
CA VAL A 33 3.96 -4.24 6.37
C VAL A 33 2.61 -4.22 7.08
N ARG A 34 2.62 -4.61 8.36
CA ARG A 34 1.43 -4.61 9.21
C ARG A 34 1.17 -3.22 9.74
N TRP A 35 -0.11 -2.86 9.86
CA TRP A 35 -0.54 -1.63 10.50
C TRP A 35 -0.04 -1.54 11.94
N ASN A 36 -0.18 -2.63 12.71
CA ASN A 36 0.20 -2.72 14.13
C ASN A 36 1.70 -2.99 14.37
N PHE A 37 2.57 -2.73 13.39
CA PHE A 37 4.02 -2.88 13.53
C PHE A 37 4.72 -1.52 13.74
N ILE A 38 6.04 -1.48 13.54
CA ILE A 38 6.82 -0.25 13.59
C ILE A 38 6.22 0.75 12.60
N TYR A 39 6.00 1.98 13.05
CA TYR A 39 5.42 3.03 12.24
C TYR A 39 6.37 3.47 11.13
N GLN A 40 5.97 3.22 9.89
CA GLN A 40 6.79 3.36 8.69
C GLN A 40 6.05 4.15 7.61
N ARG A 41 6.67 4.30 6.44
CA ARG A 41 6.15 5.08 5.32
C ARG A 41 4.69 4.75 4.95
N PRO A 42 4.24 3.48 4.88
CA PRO A 42 2.86 3.16 4.52
C PRO A 42 1.84 3.77 5.49
N GLN A 43 2.05 3.61 6.79
CA GLN A 43 1.12 4.11 7.80
C GLN A 43 1.11 5.65 7.85
N HIS A 44 2.25 6.31 7.64
CA HIS A 44 2.32 7.77 7.52
C HIS A 44 1.50 8.30 6.34
N ILE A 45 1.72 7.73 5.16
CA ILE A 45 1.04 8.13 3.93
C ILE A 45 -0.46 7.92 4.07
N VAL A 46 -0.87 6.72 4.51
CA VAL A 46 -2.28 6.36 4.66
C VAL A 46 -2.97 7.24 5.68
N SER A 47 -2.36 7.49 6.84
CA SER A 47 -2.93 8.36 7.86
C SER A 47 -3.15 9.79 7.38
N ARG A 48 -2.27 10.30 6.52
CA ARG A 48 -2.43 11.64 5.93
C ARG A 48 -3.52 11.65 4.84
N MET A 49 -3.58 10.61 4.01
CA MET A 49 -4.58 10.47 2.94
C MET A 49 -5.99 10.26 3.48
N ALA A 50 -6.13 9.59 4.63
CA ALA A 50 -7.38 9.32 5.31
C ALA A 50 -8.12 10.57 5.79
N LYS A 51 -7.45 11.73 5.85
CA LYS A 51 -8.11 13.02 6.13
C LYS A 51 -9.15 13.42 5.07
N LYS A 52 -9.14 12.77 3.90
CA LYS A 52 -10.01 13.11 2.75
C LYS A 52 -10.56 11.87 2.02
N ARG A 53 -10.25 10.65 2.49
CA ARG A 53 -10.50 9.41 1.75
C ARG A 53 -10.85 8.30 2.72
N ASN A 54 -11.81 7.47 2.34
CA ASN A 54 -12.05 6.18 2.96
C ASN A 54 -11.08 5.15 2.37
N ILE A 55 -10.29 4.50 3.23
CA ILE A 55 -9.15 3.67 2.84
C ILE A 55 -9.33 2.25 3.36
N LEU A 56 -9.19 1.29 2.45
CA LEU A 56 -8.97 -0.11 2.80
C LEU A 56 -7.47 -0.42 2.75
N PHE A 57 -6.89 -0.77 3.88
CA PHE A 57 -5.49 -1.16 4.01
C PHE A 57 -5.38 -2.67 4.05
N VAL A 58 -4.98 -3.30 2.95
CA VAL A 58 -4.84 -4.74 2.78
C VAL A 58 -3.45 -5.18 3.18
N GLU A 59 -3.37 -6.03 4.20
CA GLU A 59 -2.11 -6.63 4.64
C GLU A 59 -1.87 -8.00 3.98
N LEU A 60 -0.67 -8.55 4.21
CA LEU A 60 -0.37 -9.95 3.89
C LEU A 60 -1.26 -10.95 4.65
N PRO A 61 -1.32 -12.23 4.24
CA PRO A 61 -2.05 -13.22 5.01
C PRO A 61 -1.53 -13.37 6.44
N ILE A 62 -2.43 -13.51 7.41
CA ILE A 62 -2.10 -13.76 8.82
C ILE A 62 -2.20 -15.25 9.11
N ASP A 63 -1.61 -15.71 10.21
CA ASP A 63 -1.80 -17.09 10.70
C ASP A 63 -3.26 -17.34 11.10
N PHE A 64 -3.73 -18.57 10.89
CA PHE A 64 -5.11 -18.97 11.17
C PHE A 64 -5.22 -20.47 11.47
N ASP A 65 -6.26 -20.83 12.22
CA ASP A 65 -6.64 -22.24 12.41
C ASP A 65 -7.41 -22.75 11.18
N ALA A 66 -7.35 -24.06 10.90
CA ALA A 66 -7.93 -24.63 9.68
C ALA A 66 -9.44 -24.34 9.48
N ASN A 67 -10.18 -24.16 10.57
CA ASN A 67 -11.61 -23.82 10.56
C ASN A 67 -11.90 -22.34 10.24
N GLU A 68 -10.87 -21.48 10.21
CA GLU A 68 -10.98 -20.05 9.92
C GLU A 68 -10.47 -19.70 8.52
N LYS A 69 -10.10 -20.71 7.71
CA LYS A 69 -9.59 -20.51 6.34
C LYS A 69 -10.63 -19.76 5.49
N GLY A 70 -10.20 -18.68 4.85
CA GLY A 70 -11.03 -17.82 4.02
C GLY A 70 -11.76 -16.71 4.79
N GLU A 71 -11.70 -16.70 6.12
CA GLU A 71 -12.19 -15.57 6.90
C GLU A 71 -11.28 -14.35 6.74
N VAL A 72 -11.84 -13.17 7.01
CA VAL A 72 -11.11 -11.90 7.03
C VAL A 72 -11.33 -11.22 8.37
N ASN A 73 -10.25 -10.73 8.97
CA ASN A 73 -10.35 -9.83 10.11
C ASN A 73 -10.32 -8.39 9.63
N LEU A 74 -11.42 -7.66 9.84
CA LEU A 74 -11.52 -6.22 9.59
C LEU A 74 -11.28 -5.46 10.89
N VAL A 75 -10.31 -4.56 10.85
CA VAL A 75 -9.92 -3.76 12.00
C VAL A 75 -10.11 -2.28 11.67
N MET A 76 -11.13 -1.68 12.27
CA MET A 76 -11.36 -0.24 12.17
C MET A 76 -10.31 0.50 12.98
N ILE A 77 -9.47 1.29 12.30
CA ILE A 77 -8.48 2.14 12.97
C ILE A 77 -9.11 3.48 13.35
N ASN A 78 -9.93 4.02 12.45
CA ASN A 78 -10.80 5.18 12.64
C ASN A 78 -11.90 5.16 11.56
N ASP A 79 -12.73 6.20 11.48
CA ASP A 79 -13.85 6.29 10.54
C ASP A 79 -13.46 6.22 9.06
N HIS A 80 -12.18 6.41 8.73
CA HIS A 80 -11.67 6.50 7.36
C HIS A 80 -10.62 5.43 7.01
N ILE A 81 -10.19 4.60 7.97
CA ILE A 81 -9.18 3.57 7.74
C ILE A 81 -9.69 2.25 8.29
N THR A 82 -9.86 1.29 7.39
CA THR A 82 -10.16 -0.10 7.70
C THR A 82 -8.96 -0.96 7.29
N VAL A 83 -8.42 -1.73 8.21
CA VAL A 83 -7.35 -2.70 7.92
C VAL A 83 -7.97 -4.06 7.67
N LEU A 84 -7.58 -4.69 6.56
CA LEU A 84 -7.99 -6.03 6.15
C LEU A 84 -6.86 -7.01 6.37
N GLN A 85 -7.08 -8.01 7.23
CA GLN A 85 -6.12 -9.06 7.53
C GLN A 85 -6.72 -10.42 7.10
N PRO A 86 -6.26 -10.98 5.97
CA PRO A 86 -6.88 -12.17 5.40
C PRO A 86 -6.31 -13.46 6.01
N LYS A 87 -7.17 -14.45 6.26
CA LYS A 87 -6.79 -15.79 6.75
C LYS A 87 -6.74 -16.77 5.57
N VAL A 88 -5.75 -16.59 4.72
CA VAL A 88 -5.56 -17.38 3.49
C VAL A 88 -4.13 -17.93 3.41
N ALA A 89 -3.91 -18.99 2.64
CA ALA A 89 -2.59 -19.62 2.57
C ALA A 89 -1.63 -18.79 1.70
N HIS A 90 -2.13 -18.29 0.58
CA HIS A 90 -1.37 -17.46 -0.36
C HIS A 90 -2.07 -16.13 -0.59
N ILE A 91 -1.31 -15.07 -0.87
CA ILE A 91 -1.89 -13.74 -1.12
C ILE A 91 -2.86 -13.76 -2.30
N ASP A 92 -2.58 -14.57 -3.34
CA ASP A 92 -3.46 -14.69 -4.51
C ASP A 92 -4.82 -15.33 -4.19
N ASP A 93 -4.95 -16.10 -3.10
CA ASP A 93 -6.24 -16.66 -2.67
C ASP A 93 -7.23 -15.54 -2.22
N LEU A 94 -6.71 -14.36 -1.89
CA LEU A 94 -7.54 -13.22 -1.47
C LEU A 94 -8.42 -12.68 -2.60
N ARG A 95 -8.06 -12.91 -3.87
CA ARG A 95 -8.79 -12.34 -5.02
C ARG A 95 -10.27 -12.70 -5.02
N GLU A 96 -10.58 -13.95 -4.66
CA GLU A 96 -11.96 -14.45 -4.61
C GLU A 96 -12.76 -13.83 -3.45
N ILE A 97 -12.07 -13.42 -2.39
CA ILE A 97 -12.68 -12.96 -1.14
C ILE A 97 -12.80 -11.43 -1.11
N LEU A 98 -11.88 -10.71 -1.78
CA LEU A 98 -11.76 -9.25 -1.66
C LEU A 98 -12.97 -8.49 -2.22
N HIS A 99 -13.64 -9.05 -3.24
CA HIS A 99 -14.88 -8.51 -3.81
C HIS A 99 -16.03 -8.45 -2.80
N ASP A 100 -16.07 -9.35 -1.81
CA ASP A 100 -17.12 -9.36 -0.79
C ASP A 100 -17.01 -8.18 0.18
N TYR A 101 -15.88 -7.46 0.17
CA TYR A 101 -15.60 -6.36 1.11
C TYR A 101 -15.58 -4.98 0.44
N VAL A 102 -15.58 -4.91 -0.90
CA VAL A 102 -15.45 -3.66 -1.66
C VAL A 102 -16.63 -3.50 -2.61
N THR A 103 -17.43 -2.45 -2.44
CA THR A 103 -18.61 -2.19 -3.29
C THR A 103 -18.30 -1.36 -4.55
N ASN A 104 -17.07 -0.86 -4.68
CA ASN A 104 -16.68 -0.03 -5.80
C ASN A 104 -16.71 -0.84 -7.12
N GLU A 105 -17.32 -0.27 -8.16
CA GLU A 105 -17.08 -0.71 -9.54
C GLU A 105 -15.70 -0.24 -10.01
N ILE A 106 -15.37 1.02 -9.70
CA ILE A 106 -14.06 1.63 -9.96
C ILE A 106 -13.57 2.27 -8.65
N VAL A 107 -12.32 2.02 -8.31
CA VAL A 107 -11.66 2.58 -7.13
C VAL A 107 -10.76 3.73 -7.57
N SER A 108 -10.86 4.90 -6.95
CA SER A 108 -10.11 6.07 -7.44
C SER A 108 -8.59 5.91 -7.35
N ILE A 109 -8.06 5.18 -6.36
CA ILE A 109 -6.61 4.97 -6.21
C ILE A 109 -6.30 3.56 -5.71
N GLY A 110 -5.48 2.83 -6.45
CA GLY A 110 -4.77 1.63 -5.99
C GLY A 110 -3.33 1.98 -5.66
N LEU A 111 -2.92 1.87 -4.39
CA LEU A 111 -1.54 2.12 -3.97
C LEU A 111 -0.86 0.81 -3.58
N PHE A 112 0.20 0.47 -4.31
CA PHE A 112 0.95 -0.76 -4.14
C PHE A 112 2.32 -0.46 -3.54
N PHE A 113 2.63 -1.08 -2.40
CA PHE A 113 3.97 -1.00 -1.79
C PHE A 113 4.86 -2.20 -2.13
N SER A 114 4.33 -3.20 -2.84
CA SER A 114 5.07 -4.40 -3.23
C SER A 114 4.48 -5.07 -4.47
N PRO A 115 5.32 -5.61 -5.37
CA PRO A 115 4.87 -6.30 -6.58
C PRO A 115 4.12 -7.60 -6.30
N MET A 116 4.22 -8.18 -5.11
CA MET A 116 3.44 -9.39 -4.75
C MET A 116 1.92 -9.18 -4.79
N PHE A 117 1.47 -7.91 -4.73
CA PHE A 117 0.06 -7.53 -4.85
C PHE A 117 -0.34 -7.12 -6.26
N SER A 118 0.57 -7.15 -7.24
CA SER A 118 0.30 -6.74 -8.64
C SER A 118 -0.93 -7.41 -9.24
N SER A 119 -1.22 -8.61 -8.78
CA SER A 119 -2.30 -9.43 -9.28
C SER A 119 -3.71 -8.94 -8.88
N PHE A 120 -3.82 -8.00 -7.93
CA PHE A 120 -5.06 -7.30 -7.63
C PHE A 120 -5.44 -6.22 -8.65
N LEU A 121 -4.56 -5.91 -9.61
CA LEU A 121 -4.92 -5.10 -10.78
C LEU A 121 -5.94 -5.82 -11.68
N GLU A 122 -6.02 -7.15 -11.60
CA GLU A 122 -7.02 -7.95 -12.31
C GLU A 122 -8.35 -8.05 -11.53
N VAL A 123 -8.34 -7.68 -10.25
CA VAL A 123 -9.49 -7.76 -9.34
C VAL A 123 -10.28 -6.45 -9.34
N PHE A 124 -9.59 -5.32 -9.37
CA PHE A 124 -10.22 -4.00 -9.33
C PHE A 124 -9.82 -3.15 -10.52
N THR A 125 -10.78 -2.39 -11.04
CA THR A 125 -10.48 -1.27 -11.92
C THR A 125 -10.12 -0.06 -11.05
N PHE A 126 -8.94 0.52 -11.31
CA PHE A 126 -8.48 1.73 -10.64
C PHE A 126 -8.46 2.92 -11.60
N ASP A 127 -8.91 4.09 -11.16
CA ASP A 127 -8.69 5.34 -11.92
C ASP A 127 -7.20 5.69 -11.96
N LYS A 128 -6.50 5.38 -10.86
CA LYS A 128 -5.06 5.62 -10.67
C LYS A 128 -4.38 4.43 -10.02
N VAL A 129 -3.33 3.93 -10.65
CA VAL A 129 -2.42 2.94 -10.08
C VAL A 129 -1.13 3.65 -9.67
N VAL A 130 -0.78 3.55 -8.39
CA VAL A 130 0.44 4.12 -7.83
C VAL A 130 1.30 2.99 -7.29
N TYR A 131 2.54 2.89 -7.76
CA TYR A 131 3.52 1.96 -7.23
C TYR A 131 4.58 2.71 -6.41
N ASP A 132 4.60 2.53 -5.09
CA ASP A 132 5.62 3.08 -4.20
C ASP A 132 6.74 2.05 -3.99
N CYS A 133 7.70 2.08 -4.92
CA CYS A 133 8.85 1.19 -5.00
C CYS A 133 9.96 1.65 -4.04
N VAL A 134 9.90 1.15 -2.80
CA VAL A 134 10.89 1.47 -1.74
C VAL A 134 12.07 0.49 -1.67
N ASN A 135 11.99 -0.66 -2.34
CA ASN A 135 13.04 -1.68 -2.40
C ASN A 135 13.25 -2.08 -3.87
N GLU A 136 14.50 -2.16 -4.32
CA GLU A 136 14.81 -2.64 -5.67
C GLU A 136 14.69 -4.17 -5.73
N SER A 137 13.57 -4.67 -6.28
CA SER A 137 13.35 -6.12 -6.40
C SER A 137 13.88 -6.66 -7.75
N LEU A 138 13.56 -5.98 -8.86
CA LEU A 138 13.90 -6.39 -10.23
C LEU A 138 15.39 -6.65 -10.49
N LYS A 139 16.28 -5.82 -9.94
CA LYS A 139 17.74 -5.90 -10.16
C LYS A 139 18.51 -6.48 -8.98
N SER A 140 17.80 -6.93 -7.94
CA SER A 140 18.43 -7.67 -6.85
C SER A 140 18.87 -9.02 -7.39
N ALA A 141 20.17 -9.33 -7.25
CA ALA A 141 20.76 -10.62 -7.63
C ALA A 141 20.09 -11.83 -6.93
N ASN A 142 19.25 -11.58 -5.91
CA ASN A 142 18.55 -12.58 -5.12
C ASN A 142 17.03 -12.63 -5.36
N SER A 143 16.49 -11.84 -6.29
CA SER A 143 15.05 -11.89 -6.60
C SER A 143 14.70 -13.14 -7.39
N SER A 144 13.60 -13.82 -7.02
CA SER A 144 13.04 -14.88 -7.86
C SER A 144 12.52 -14.30 -9.17
N PHE A 145 12.52 -15.12 -10.22
CA PHE A 145 11.95 -14.77 -11.53
C PHE A 145 10.49 -14.30 -11.42
N GLU A 146 9.70 -14.95 -10.56
CA GLU A 146 8.31 -14.59 -10.31
C GLU A 146 8.16 -13.13 -9.79
N ILE A 147 9.02 -12.70 -8.86
CA ILE A 147 8.95 -11.33 -8.34
C ILE A 147 9.35 -10.31 -9.41
N GLN A 148 10.28 -10.67 -10.30
CA GLN A 148 10.66 -9.83 -11.44
C GLN A 148 9.50 -9.66 -12.42
N GLU A 149 8.80 -10.74 -12.78
CA GLU A 149 7.64 -10.66 -13.67
C GLU A 149 6.51 -9.84 -13.05
N ARG A 150 6.19 -10.09 -11.78
CA ARG A 150 5.16 -9.33 -11.06
C ARG A 150 5.49 -7.84 -10.96
N GLU A 151 6.76 -7.49 -10.76
CA GLU A 151 7.17 -6.09 -10.73
C GLU A 151 7.14 -5.45 -12.12
N GLY A 152 7.58 -6.17 -13.16
CA GLY A 152 7.45 -5.70 -14.54
C GLY A 152 6.01 -5.41 -14.92
N TYR A 153 5.07 -6.30 -14.54
CA TYR A 153 3.64 -6.09 -14.72
C TYR A 153 3.13 -4.85 -13.97
N LEU A 154 3.46 -4.71 -12.67
CA LEU A 154 3.04 -3.55 -11.89
C LEU A 154 3.62 -2.23 -12.42
N ILE A 155 4.85 -2.23 -12.94
CA ILE A 155 5.46 -1.06 -13.57
C ILE A 155 4.71 -0.68 -14.85
N ALA A 156 4.34 -1.67 -15.68
CA ALA A 156 3.63 -1.42 -16.93
C ALA A 156 2.23 -0.83 -16.72
N GLU A 157 1.56 -1.23 -15.64
CA GLU A 157 0.19 -0.80 -15.31
C GLU A 157 0.15 0.46 -14.42
N ALA A 158 1.27 0.89 -13.86
CA ALA A 158 1.30 2.06 -12.97
C ALA A 158 1.07 3.37 -13.76
N ASP A 159 0.30 4.29 -13.20
CA ASP A 159 0.26 5.69 -13.69
C ASP A 159 1.42 6.52 -13.12
N LEU A 160 1.88 6.14 -11.94
CA LEU A 160 2.88 6.86 -11.15
C LEU A 160 3.73 5.88 -10.36
N ILE A 161 5.04 6.00 -10.49
CA ILE A 161 5.99 5.29 -9.65
C ILE A 161 6.66 6.28 -8.70
N LEU A 162 6.67 5.93 -7.42
CA LEU A 162 7.35 6.68 -6.38
C LEU A 162 8.51 5.86 -5.86
N THR A 163 9.62 6.51 -5.56
CA THR A 163 10.79 5.87 -4.94
C THR A 163 11.21 6.64 -3.70
N ASN A 164 12.03 6.01 -2.86
CA ASN A 164 12.64 6.63 -1.67
C ASN A 164 14.09 7.05 -1.87
N GLU A 165 14.75 6.61 -2.94
CA GLU A 165 16.19 6.79 -3.17
C GLU A 165 16.46 7.08 -4.65
N THR A 166 17.56 7.79 -4.90
CA THR A 166 17.97 8.18 -6.26
C THR A 166 18.39 6.97 -7.10
N THR A 167 19.03 5.96 -6.50
CA THR A 167 19.43 4.74 -7.20
C THR A 167 18.21 3.99 -7.77
N ILE A 168 17.17 3.82 -6.96
CA ILE A 168 15.92 3.18 -7.39
C ILE A 168 15.22 4.07 -8.43
N TYR A 169 15.22 5.39 -8.23
CA TYR A 169 14.69 6.33 -9.21
C TYR A 169 15.36 6.18 -10.58
N ASP A 170 16.69 6.21 -10.64
CA ASP A 170 17.45 6.11 -11.89
C ASP A 170 17.17 4.79 -12.60
N SER A 171 17.00 3.72 -11.82
CA SER A 171 16.62 2.39 -12.29
C SER A 171 15.22 2.40 -12.92
N LYS A 172 14.20 2.90 -12.21
CA LYS A 172 12.80 2.92 -12.67
C LYS A 172 12.51 3.94 -13.76
N TYR A 173 13.27 5.04 -13.82
CA TYR A 173 13.13 6.06 -14.85
C TYR A 173 13.40 5.51 -16.26
N GLN A 174 14.20 4.44 -16.37
CA GLN A 174 14.40 3.75 -17.65
C GLN A 174 13.18 2.93 -18.08
N ASP A 175 12.39 2.46 -17.11
CA ASP A 175 11.29 1.52 -17.32
C ASP A 175 9.91 2.22 -17.35
N HIS A 176 9.80 3.46 -16.86
CA HIS A 176 8.53 4.17 -16.75
C HIS A 176 8.68 5.70 -16.93
N PRO A 177 7.78 6.38 -17.65
CA PRO A 177 7.91 7.81 -17.95
C PRO A 177 7.53 8.75 -16.79
N ASN A 178 6.73 8.27 -15.82
CA ASN A 178 6.24 9.08 -14.70
C ASN A 178 6.75 8.51 -13.37
N VAL A 179 8.00 8.82 -13.05
CA VAL A 179 8.70 8.36 -11.85
C VAL A 179 9.11 9.57 -11.04
N HIS A 180 8.96 9.51 -9.72
CA HIS A 180 9.37 10.59 -8.82
C HIS A 180 10.06 10.04 -7.56
N CYS A 181 11.22 10.61 -7.23
CA CYS A 181 11.89 10.33 -5.96
C CYS A 181 11.29 11.18 -4.84
N LEU A 182 10.63 10.51 -3.89
CA LEU A 182 10.11 11.06 -2.66
C LEU A 182 10.85 10.43 -1.47
N PRO A 183 12.04 10.96 -1.14
CA PRO A 183 12.94 10.27 -0.25
C PRO A 183 12.33 9.99 1.13
N ASN A 184 12.54 8.77 1.60
CA ASN A 184 12.38 8.48 3.02
C ASN A 184 13.51 9.23 3.71
N LEU A 185 13.20 10.30 4.44
CA LEU A 185 14.24 11.13 5.09
C LEU A 185 15.01 10.40 6.21
N ASN A 186 14.81 9.08 6.34
CA ASN A 186 15.51 8.17 7.24
C ASN A 186 16.99 7.98 6.87
N GLU A 187 17.41 8.13 5.61
CA GLU A 187 18.84 7.99 5.28
C GLU A 187 19.71 9.14 5.82
N GLN A 188 19.12 10.25 6.28
CA GLN A 188 19.84 11.31 6.98
C GLN A 188 19.66 11.29 8.51
N TYR A 189 18.89 10.36 9.09
CA TYR A 189 18.57 10.38 10.52
C TYR A 189 18.67 9.01 11.19
N ASN A 190 19.91 8.61 11.54
CA ASN A 190 20.36 7.59 12.50
C ASN A 190 19.28 6.92 13.39
N GLY A 191 18.42 6.08 12.80
CA GLY A 191 17.51 5.19 13.55
C GLY A 191 16.52 5.86 14.49
N LYS A 192 16.21 7.16 14.32
CA LYS A 192 15.19 7.86 15.14
C LYS A 192 13.92 8.11 14.33
N ALA A 193 12.77 8.04 15.00
CA ALA A 193 11.48 8.41 14.39
C ALA A 193 11.55 9.84 13.83
N LEU A 194 11.16 10.01 12.57
CA LEU A 194 11.16 11.31 11.90
C LEU A 194 10.17 12.28 12.57
N PRO A 195 10.45 13.59 12.57
CA PRO A 195 9.47 14.60 12.93
C PRO A 195 8.24 14.52 12.02
N THR A 196 7.03 14.48 12.59
CA THR A 196 5.74 14.36 11.88
C THR A 196 5.61 15.31 10.66
N ALA A 197 6.09 16.55 10.79
CA ALA A 197 6.02 17.58 9.75
C ALA A 197 6.74 17.21 8.43
N ILE A 198 7.71 16.31 8.49
CA ILE A 198 8.46 15.86 7.31
C ILE A 198 7.65 14.84 6.51
N LEU A 199 7.01 13.90 7.20
CA LEU A 199 6.23 12.83 6.59
C LEU A 199 4.92 13.35 6.01
N ASP A 200 4.35 14.38 6.65
CA ASP A 200 3.24 15.16 6.10
C ASP A 200 3.59 15.74 4.72
N ARG A 201 4.81 16.24 4.51
CA ARG A 201 5.25 16.75 3.20
C ARG A 201 5.36 15.67 2.12
N THR A 202 5.77 14.45 2.48
CA THR A 202 5.84 13.34 1.53
C THR A 202 4.45 12.96 1.03
N ALA A 203 3.50 12.80 1.95
CA ALA A 203 2.13 12.46 1.60
C ALA A 203 1.41 13.60 0.85
N GLU A 204 1.69 14.87 1.18
CA GLU A 204 1.19 16.03 0.43
C GLU A 204 1.75 16.07 -1.00
N ARG A 205 3.05 15.83 -1.17
CA ARG A 205 3.66 15.72 -2.50
C ARG A 205 3.08 14.57 -3.29
N MET A 206 2.90 13.40 -2.68
CA MET A 206 2.22 12.27 -3.31
C MET A 206 0.80 12.67 -3.76
N GLU A 207 0.02 13.36 -2.92
CA GLU A 207 -1.33 13.81 -3.28
C GLU A 207 -1.31 14.77 -4.49
N VAL A 208 -0.34 15.69 -4.55
CA VAL A 208 -0.14 16.58 -5.70
C VAL A 208 0.21 15.80 -6.96
N LEU A 209 1.16 14.86 -6.87
CA LEU A 209 1.59 14.04 -8.00
C LEU A 209 0.42 13.23 -8.55
N ILE A 210 -0.30 12.49 -7.70
CA ILE A 210 -1.46 11.69 -8.11
C ILE A 210 -2.50 12.55 -8.86
N ARG A 211 -2.79 13.77 -8.37
CA ARG A 211 -3.73 14.69 -9.03
C ARG A 211 -3.24 15.21 -10.38
N SER A 212 -1.93 15.37 -10.52
CA SER A 212 -1.32 15.85 -11.77
C SER A 212 -1.10 14.74 -12.81
N CYS A 213 -1.16 13.47 -12.40
CA CYS A 213 -1.04 12.34 -13.31
C CYS A 213 -2.23 12.33 -14.28
N ARG A 214 -1.97 12.27 -15.58
CA ARG A 214 -2.97 11.82 -16.56
C ARG A 214 -3.07 10.30 -16.49
N ASN A 215 -4.22 9.71 -16.80
CA ASN A 215 -4.31 8.24 -16.85
C ASN A 215 -3.38 7.79 -17.98
N TYR A 216 -2.38 6.99 -17.66
CA TYR A 216 -1.59 6.21 -18.61
C TYR A 216 -2.25 4.81 -18.76
N GLY A 217 -3.59 4.80 -18.82
CA GLY A 217 -4.39 3.61 -19.09
C GLY A 217 -4.88 3.65 -20.54
N VAL A 218 -4.53 2.58 -21.26
CA VAL A 218 -4.77 2.24 -22.66
C VAL A 218 -6.11 2.78 -23.21
N LEU A 219 -6.04 3.47 -24.35
CA LEU A 219 -7.15 3.58 -25.30
C LEU A 219 -7.54 2.15 -25.71
N ILE A 220 -8.60 1.61 -25.12
CA ILE A 220 -9.33 0.46 -25.68
C ILE A 220 -10.43 0.97 -26.59
#